data_AF-A0AA95G9G1-F1
#
_entry.id   AF-A0AA95G9G1-F1
#
_cell.length_a   1.000
_cell.length_b   1.000
_cell.length_c   1.000
_cell.angle_alpha   90.00
_cell.angle_beta   90.00
_cell.angle_gamma   90.00
#
_symmetry.space_group_name_H-M   'P 1'
#
loop_
_entity.id
_entity.type
_entity.pdbx_description
1 polymer ?
#
loop_
_entity_poly.entity_id
_entity_poly.type
_entity_poly.pdbx_seq_one_letter_code
_entity_poly.pdbx_strand_id
1 'polypeptide(L)'
;MLLYKHLIIGYIAAFLTTSSFLPQAIKTIKTKDTSGISLVMYSMFCSGVFLWLIYGIMIFDLIIIIANLVTFIISFLILLICFANLKNKNKRIK
;
A
#
# COMPACT_ATOMS: atom_id res chain seq x y z
N MET A 1 -8.30 -28.69 14.62
CA MET A 1 -7.73 -28.87 13.26
C MET A 1 -8.37 -27.97 12.21
N LEU A 2 -9.71 -27.81 12.15
CA LEU A 2 -10.38 -26.85 11.24
C LEU A 2 -10.08 -25.37 11.57
N LEU A 3 -9.81 -25.05 12.85
CA LEU A 3 -9.47 -23.70 13.31
C LEU A 3 -8.07 -23.21 12.87
N TYR A 4 -7.13 -24.09 12.54
CA TYR A 4 -5.78 -23.67 12.18
C TYR A 4 -5.58 -23.50 10.66
N LYS A 5 -6.42 -24.13 9.84
CA LYS A 5 -6.30 -24.06 8.37
C LYS A 5 -6.51 -22.64 7.83
N HIS A 6 -7.47 -21.90 8.36
CA HIS A 6 -7.75 -20.53 7.93
C HIS A 6 -6.65 -19.55 8.37
N LEU A 7 -5.99 -19.79 9.51
CA LEU A 7 -4.86 -18.98 9.97
C LEU A 7 -3.67 -19.09 9.01
N ILE A 8 -3.33 -20.29 8.54
CA ILE A 8 -2.23 -20.49 7.59
C ILE A 8 -2.49 -19.72 6.29
N ILE A 9 -3.69 -19.85 5.72
CA ILE A 9 -4.07 -19.12 4.50
C ILE A 9 -4.06 -17.62 4.74
N GLY A 10 -4.58 -17.14 5.88
CA GLY A 10 -4.57 -15.73 6.27
C GLY A 10 -3.15 -15.15 6.34
N TYR A 11 -2.22 -15.85 7.00
CA TYR A 11 -0.81 -15.42 7.08
C TYR A 11 -0.11 -15.42 5.73
N ILE A 12 -0.32 -16.45 4.90
CA ILE A 12 0.26 -16.51 3.55
C ILE A 12 -0.31 -15.38 2.68
N ALA A 13 -1.62 -15.15 2.73
CA ALA A 13 -2.27 -14.07 1.99
C ALA A 13 -1.74 -12.70 2.43
N ALA A 14 -1.69 -12.44 3.75
CA ALA A 14 -1.13 -11.21 4.30
C ALA A 14 0.34 -11.00 3.90
N PHE A 15 1.16 -12.05 3.98
CA PHE A 15 2.56 -12.00 3.59
C PHE A 15 2.73 -11.69 2.10
N LEU A 16 2.08 -12.46 1.22
CA LEU A 16 2.20 -12.29 -0.23
C LEU A 16 1.72 -10.91 -0.68
N THR A 17 0.55 -10.48 -0.21
CA THR A 17 -0.02 -9.18 -0.58
C THR A 17 0.86 -8.03 -0.09
N THR A 18 1.26 -8.03 1.18
CA THR A 18 2.08 -6.95 1.75
C THR A 18 3.47 -6.91 1.10
N SER A 19 4.13 -8.07 0.95
CA SER A 19 5.47 -8.15 0.37
C SER A 19 5.49 -7.83 -1.13
N SER A 20 4.39 -8.04 -1.87
CA SER A 20 4.29 -7.69 -3.29
C SER A 20 4.51 -6.20 -3.58
N PHE A 21 4.20 -5.32 -2.61
CA PHE A 21 4.46 -3.88 -2.75
C PHE A 21 5.93 -3.51 -2.60
N LEU A 22 6.74 -4.33 -1.93
CA LEU A 22 8.10 -3.98 -1.55
C LEU A 22 9.03 -3.78 -2.76
N PRO A 23 9.07 -4.65 -3.79
CA PRO A 23 9.90 -4.43 -4.97
C PRO A 23 9.54 -3.14 -5.72
N GLN A 24 8.25 -2.87 -5.89
CA GLN A 24 7.78 -1.66 -6.55
C GLN A 24 8.08 -0.40 -5.72
N ALA A 25 7.91 -0.49 -4.40
CA ALA A 25 8.26 0.58 -3.47
C ALA A 25 9.74 0.94 -3.53
N ILE A 26 10.62 -0.07 -3.45
CA ILE A 26 12.07 0.12 -3.54
C ILE A 26 12.43 0.78 -4.86
N LYS A 27 11.86 0.30 -5.98
CA LYS A 27 12.09 0.89 -7.31
C LYS A 27 11.70 2.37 -7.32
N THR A 28 10.46 2.70 -6.95
CA THR A 28 9.97 4.09 -6.97
C THR A 28 10.71 5.00 -5.99
N ILE A 29 11.06 4.52 -4.80
CA ILE A 29 11.80 5.31 -3.80
C ILE A 29 13.22 5.62 -4.31
N LYS A 30 13.87 4.66 -4.96
CA LYS A 30 15.25 4.79 -5.47
C LYS A 30 15.33 5.60 -6.74
N THR A 31 14.47 5.34 -7.72
CA THR A 31 14.53 6.01 -9.03
C THR A 31 13.76 7.33 -9.06
N LYS A 32 12.83 7.54 -8.11
CA LYS A 32 11.82 8.61 -8.14
C LYS A 32 11.00 8.63 -9.44
N ASP A 33 11.01 7.55 -10.22
CA ASP A 33 10.22 7.44 -11.43
C ASP A 33 8.81 6.96 -11.08
N THR A 34 7.83 7.83 -11.35
CA THR A 34 6.40 7.58 -11.15
C THR A 34 5.62 7.69 -12.45
N SER A 35 6.29 7.70 -13.61
CA SER A 35 5.66 7.89 -14.93
C SER A 35 4.62 6.81 -15.26
N GLY A 36 4.85 5.58 -14.81
CA GLY A 36 3.92 4.45 -14.98
C GLY A 36 2.86 4.32 -13.87
N ILE A 37 2.81 5.23 -12.89
CA ILE A 37 1.88 5.13 -11.76
C ILE A 37 0.73 6.11 -11.96
N SER A 38 -0.48 5.57 -12.10
CA SER A 38 -1.71 6.37 -12.12
C SER A 38 -1.99 6.94 -10.74
N LEU A 39 -2.01 8.27 -10.63
CA LEU A 39 -2.27 8.96 -9.36
C LEU A 39 -3.64 8.63 -8.78
N VAL A 40 -4.68 8.59 -9.63
CA VAL A 40 -6.05 8.25 -9.21
C VAL A 40 -6.12 6.85 -8.63
N MET A 41 -5.56 5.87 -9.35
CA MET A 41 -5.53 4.48 -8.90
C MET A 41 -4.79 4.34 -7.57
N TYR A 42 -3.65 5.01 -7.43
CA TYR A 42 -2.85 4.93 -6.20
C TYR A 42 -3.50 5.65 -5.02
N SER A 43 -4.21 6.77 -5.24
CA SER A 43 -5.00 7.44 -4.22
C SER A 43 -6.17 6.58 -3.74
N MET A 44 -6.90 5.94 -4.65
CA MET A 44 -7.97 5.00 -4.30
C MET A 44 -7.43 3.81 -3.52
N PHE A 45 -6.31 3.23 -3.96
CA PHE A 45 -5.64 2.13 -3.29
C PHE A 45 -5.25 2.50 -1.84
N CYS A 46 -4.53 3.62 -1.67
CA CYS A 46 -4.09 4.08 -0.36
C CYS A 46 -5.27 4.35 0.59
N SER A 47 -6.35 4.95 0.07
CA SER A 47 -7.58 5.19 0.84
C SER A 47 -8.28 3.88 1.23
N GLY A 48 -8.36 2.92 0.30
CA GLY A 48 -8.93 1.60 0.56
C GLY A 48 -8.17 0.83 1.65
N VAL A 49 -6.83 0.82 1.59
CA VAL A 49 -5.99 0.18 2.62
C VAL A 49 -6.17 0.86 3.99
N PHE A 50 -6.30 2.19 4.02
CA PHE A 50 -6.58 2.92 5.26
C PHE A 50 -7.95 2.53 5.85
N LEU A 51 -8.99 2.40 5.01
CA LEU A 51 -10.30 1.95 5.45
C LEU A 51 -10.27 0.49 5.95
N TRP A 52 -9.50 -0.39 5.29
CA TRP A 52 -9.28 -1.76 5.76
C TRP A 52 -8.54 -1.83 7.10
N LEU A 53 -7.59 -0.92 7.34
CA LEU A 53 -6.93 -0.79 8.64
C LEU A 53 -7.94 -0.39 9.73
N ILE A 54 -8.78 0.62 9.47
CA ILE A 54 -9.86 1.02 10.40
C ILE A 54 -10.80 -0.15 10.66
N TYR A 55 -11.23 -0.84 9.60
CA TYR A 55 -12.09 -2.01 9.71
C TYR A 55 -11.47 -3.12 10.57
N GLY A 56 -10.19 -3.45 10.34
CA GLY A 56 -9.47 -4.44 11.13
C GLY A 56 -9.43 -4.10 12.63
N ILE A 57 -9.23 -2.81 12.96
CA ILE A 57 -9.29 -2.32 14.34
C ILE A 57 -10.69 -2.52 14.93
N MET A 58 -11.75 -2.20 14.19
CA MET A 58 -13.14 -2.35 14.65
C MET A 58 -13.52 -3.80 14.96
N ILE A 59 -12.93 -4.78 14.26
CA ILE A 59 -13.20 -6.22 14.47
C ILE A 59 -12.11 -6.92 15.29
N PHE A 60 -11.12 -6.18 15.82
CA PHE A 60 -10.00 -6.71 16.60
C PHE A 60 -9.19 -7.82 15.88
N ASP A 61 -9.06 -7.76 14.55
CA ASP A 61 -8.31 -8.75 13.77
C ASP A 61 -6.86 -8.30 13.53
N LEU A 62 -5.92 -8.91 14.27
CA LEU A 62 -4.50 -8.58 14.18
C LEU A 62 -3.88 -8.86 12.80
N ILE A 63 -4.34 -9.86 12.06
CA ILE A 63 -3.79 -10.20 10.73
C ILE A 63 -4.14 -9.06 9.76
N ILE A 64 -5.39 -8.61 9.77
CA ILE A 64 -5.86 -7.51 8.92
C ILE A 64 -5.17 -6.19 9.33
N ILE A 65 -5.08 -5.92 10.63
CA ILE A 65 -4.45 -4.69 11.14
C ILE A 65 -2.99 -4.61 10.70
N ILE A 66 -2.19 -5.65 10.97
CA ILE A 66 -0.75 -5.62 10.68
C ILE A 66 -0.49 -5.52 9.17
N ALA A 67 -1.21 -6.31 8.35
CA ALA A 67 -1.04 -6.30 6.90
C ALA A 67 -1.36 -4.93 6.28
N ASN A 68 -2.48 -4.31 6.68
CA ASN A 68 -2.88 -3.02 6.13
C ASN A 68 -2.05 -1.87 6.68
N LEU A 69 -1.59 -1.93 7.93
CA LEU A 69 -0.70 -0.91 8.49
C LEU A 69 0.61 -0.81 7.72
N VAL A 70 1.28 -1.95 7.48
CA VAL A 70 2.54 -1.99 6.74
C VAL A 70 2.34 -1.53 5.29
N THR A 71 1.30 -2.04 4.63
CA THR A 71 0.95 -1.64 3.27
C THR A 71 0.61 -0.14 3.17
N PHE A 72 -0.09 0.42 4.15
CA PHE A 72 -0.46 1.84 4.19
C PHE A 72 0.78 2.72 4.28
N ILE A 73 1.72 2.43 5.19
CA ILE A 73 2.95 3.22 5.35
C ILE A 73 3.74 3.27 4.03
N ILE A 74 3.93 2.11 3.38
CA ILE A 74 4.70 2.01 2.14
C ILE A 74 3.98 2.73 0.99
N SER A 75 2.69 2.47 0.81
CA SER A 75 1.91 3.05 -0.29
C SER A 75 1.70 4.55 -0.13
N PHE A 76 1.53 5.05 1.10
CA PHE A 76 1.41 6.48 1.37
C PHE A 76 2.70 7.23 1.01
N LEU A 77 3.87 6.67 1.33
CA LEU A 77 5.15 7.25 0.94
C LEU A 77 5.30 7.36 -0.60
N ILE A 78 4.89 6.33 -1.33
CA ILE A 78 4.91 6.34 -2.81
C ILE A 78 3.93 7.39 -3.35
N LEU A 79 2.75 7.51 -2.75
CA LEU A 79 1.75 8.50 -3.14
C LEU A 79 2.30 9.93 -2.99
N LEU A 80 3.02 10.23 -1.90
CA LEU A 80 3.68 11.52 -1.70
C LEU A 80 4.72 11.81 -2.79
N ILE A 81 5.51 10.81 -3.19
CA ILE A 81 6.46 10.94 -4.31
C ILE A 81 5.72 11.23 -5.62
N CYS A 82 4.61 10.54 -5.89
CA CYS A 82 3.79 10.78 -7.09
C CYS A 82 3.26 12.22 -7.15
N PHE A 83 2.73 12.74 -6.03
CA PHE A 83 2.27 14.13 -5.95
C PHE A 83 3.41 15.14 -6.14
N ALA A 84 4.57 14.91 -5.53
CA ALA A 84 5.73 15.78 -5.69
C ALA A 84 6.21 15.85 -7.15
N ASN A 85 6.27 14.70 -7.83
CA ASN A 85 6.64 14.61 -9.24
C ASN A 85 5.65 15.32 -10.17
N LEU A 86 4.34 15.17 -9.91
CA LEU A 86 3.30 15.89 -10.67
C LEU A 86 3.43 17.41 -10.52
N LYS A 87 3.64 17.89 -9.29
CA LYS A 87 3.83 19.32 -9.01
C LYS A 87 5.07 19.87 -9.73
N ASN A 88 6.17 19.13 -9.75
CA ASN A 88 7.38 19.52 -10.47
C ASN A 88 7.20 19.52 -11.99
N LYS A 89 6.44 18.55 -12.55
CA LYS A 89 6.11 18.52 -13.98
C LYS A 89 5.27 19.73 -14.39
N ASN A 90 4.23 20.06 -13.62
CA ASN A 90 3.37 21.23 -13.90
C ASN A 90 4.13 22.57 -13.81
N LYS A 91 5.15 22.66 -12.95
CA LYS A 91 6.05 23.83 -12.88
C LYS A 91 6.98 23.97 -14.09
N ARG A 92 7.32 22.88 -14.79
CA ARG A 92 8.20 22.91 -15.97
C ARG A 92 7.45 23.24 -17.28
N ILE A 93 6.13 23.05 -17.29
CA ILE A 93 5.27 23.30 -18.47
C ILE A 93 4.75 24.75 -18.48
N LYS A 94 4.72 25.40 -17.31
CA LYS A 94 4.48 26.84 -17.18
C LYS A 94 5.77 27.61 -17.37
#